data_AF-A0A412L0J2-F1
#
_entry.id   AF-A0A412L0J2-F1
#
_cell.length_a   1.000
_cell.length_b   1.000
_cell.length_c   1.000
_cell.angle_alpha   90.00
_cell.angle_beta   90.00
_cell.angle_gamma   90.00
#
_symmetry.space_group_name_H-M   'P 1'
#
loop_
_entity.id
_entity.type
_entity.pdbx_description
1 polymer ?
#
loop_
_entity_poly.entity_id
_entity_poly.type
_entity_poly.pdbx_seq_one_letter_code
_entity_poly.pdbx_strand_id
1 'polypeptide(L)'
;MSKMLKFKLIVVLLLVIAMLFGGAWWYFHVHTKTPEYALQQIETALTKHETDRFERYVDLDALLDTSYDDFMAGLVLADTAGSEEEKAAIGDFTQMLKAPLLTSLKSAVEQYVATGSWPGASSGSGTALDASQFLEKSGLFEMEYRGLDSLTQDEEKGQATAKIRVFQKEADEEFVFDVELTKQEDGDWRVTRVTNVGDFASFLARARQAKLKAYADAANAVIARHNETMMKAQEDFTTTLAAGSLGNQQTREALKALMQDTVVPDWQQRREELSAIDVPAAAQSLQKLRLKICDLHIAYAQGYADWMTDKKAATLRDAERQLAQARTLEQEEKFLARRVGDRAQ
;
A
#
# COMPACT_ATOMS: atom_id res chain seq x y z
N MET A 1 18.92 12.97 -78.03
CA MET A 1 19.72 13.31 -76.83
C MET A 1 21.02 12.54 -76.83
N SER A 2 22.17 13.22 -76.81
CA SER A 2 23.49 12.58 -76.82
C SER A 2 23.65 11.69 -75.58
N LYS A 3 24.39 10.58 -75.71
CA LYS A 3 24.65 9.63 -74.60
C LYS A 3 25.18 10.33 -73.34
N MET A 4 25.95 11.41 -73.51
CA MET A 4 26.44 12.25 -72.42
C MET A 4 25.33 12.99 -71.65
N LEU A 5 24.29 13.49 -72.33
CA LEU A 5 23.21 14.21 -71.67
C LEU A 5 22.37 13.27 -70.79
N LYS A 6 22.14 12.04 -71.26
CA LYS A 6 21.44 10.98 -70.50
C LYS A 6 22.23 10.54 -69.26
N PHE A 7 23.56 10.39 -69.39
CA PHE A 7 24.43 10.03 -68.27
C PHE A 7 24.47 11.11 -67.19
N LYS A 8 24.60 12.38 -67.57
CA LYS A 8 24.53 13.51 -66.63
C LYS A 8 23.19 13.58 -65.90
N LEU A 9 22.08 13.30 -66.60
CA LEU A 9 20.74 13.29 -65.99
C LEU A 9 20.58 12.15 -64.96
N ILE A 10 21.13 10.97 -65.25
CA ILE A 10 21.14 9.82 -64.32
C ILE A 10 21.98 10.12 -63.08
N VAL A 11 23.14 10.75 -63.23
CA VAL A 11 24.01 11.13 -62.10
C VAL A 11 23.34 12.17 -61.20
N VAL A 12 22.67 13.16 -61.78
CA VAL A 12 21.90 14.15 -61.01
C VAL A 12 20.71 13.50 -60.29
N LEU A 13 20.01 12.57 -60.94
CA LEU A 13 18.92 11.82 -60.32
C LEU A 13 19.40 10.97 -59.13
N LEU A 14 20.54 10.29 -59.27
CA LEU A 14 21.16 9.52 -58.19
C LEU A 14 21.62 10.39 -57.02
N LEU A 15 22.14 11.59 -57.29
CA LEU A 15 22.50 12.56 -56.25
C LEU A 15 21.26 13.06 -55.49
N VAL A 16 20.15 13.34 -56.19
CA VAL A 16 18.88 13.76 -55.55
C VAL A 16 18.31 12.62 -54.71
N ILE A 17 18.35 11.39 -55.21
CA ILE A 17 17.92 10.19 -54.45
C ILE A 17 18.82 10.00 -53.22
N ALA A 18 20.14 10.09 -53.36
CA ALA A 18 21.08 9.99 -52.24
C ALA A 18 20.90 11.11 -51.21
N MET A 19 20.51 12.32 -51.63
CA MET A 19 20.24 13.45 -50.74
C MET A 19 18.89 13.28 -50.01
N LEU A 20 17.88 12.72 -50.66
CA LEU A 20 16.60 12.38 -50.04
C LEU A 20 16.74 11.22 -49.06
N PHE A 21 17.42 10.14 -49.43
CA PHE A 21 17.69 9.01 -48.55
C PHE A 21 18.71 9.36 -47.45
N GLY A 22 19.71 10.19 -47.73
CA GLY A 22 20.67 10.67 -46.74
C GLY A 22 20.05 11.67 -45.77
N GLY A 23 19.13 12.53 -46.24
CA GLY A 23 18.36 13.44 -45.40
C GLY A 23 17.33 12.69 -44.54
N ALA A 24 16.63 11.71 -45.10
CA ALA A 24 15.75 10.83 -44.35
C ALA A 24 16.54 9.97 -43.35
N TRP A 25 17.70 9.43 -43.76
CA TRP A 25 18.59 8.66 -42.88
C TRP A 25 19.14 9.53 -41.76
N TRP A 26 19.59 10.76 -42.03
CA TRP A 26 20.01 11.72 -41.00
C TRP A 26 18.86 12.10 -40.07
N TYR A 27 17.67 12.40 -40.61
CA TYR A 27 16.49 12.75 -39.82
C TYR A 27 16.04 11.59 -38.93
N PHE A 28 15.97 10.37 -39.46
CA PHE A 28 15.70 9.17 -38.69
C PHE A 28 16.81 8.89 -37.67
N HIS A 29 18.08 8.98 -38.05
CA HIS A 29 19.21 8.71 -37.14
C HIS A 29 19.33 9.76 -36.02
N VAL A 30 18.93 11.00 -36.25
CA VAL A 30 18.90 12.03 -35.19
C VAL A 30 17.68 11.83 -34.28
N HIS A 31 16.48 11.58 -34.83
CA HIS A 31 15.28 11.38 -34.00
C HIS A 31 15.20 10.02 -33.30
N THR A 32 15.89 8.98 -33.79
CA THR A 32 15.91 7.65 -33.15
C THR A 32 16.95 7.53 -32.03
N LYS A 33 17.85 8.51 -31.89
CA LYS A 33 18.98 8.49 -30.95
C LYS A 33 18.82 9.56 -29.86
N THR A 34 17.57 9.85 -29.50
CA THR A 34 17.23 10.79 -28.42
C THR A 34 16.64 10.06 -27.21
N PRO A 35 16.76 10.62 -26.00
CA PRO A 35 16.16 10.03 -24.82
C PRO A 35 14.62 9.98 -24.90
N GLU A 36 13.98 10.97 -25.55
CA GLU A 36 12.53 10.96 -25.81
C GLU A 36 12.11 9.72 -26.61
N TYR A 37 12.89 9.39 -27.65
CA TYR A 37 12.62 8.22 -28.47
C TYR A 37 12.70 6.96 -27.64
N ALA A 38 13.74 6.79 -26.82
CA ALA A 38 13.86 5.62 -25.95
C ALA A 38 12.64 5.44 -25.04
N LEU A 39 12.13 6.52 -24.43
CA LEU A 39 10.91 6.46 -23.62
C LEU A 39 9.68 6.01 -24.43
N GLN A 40 9.50 6.53 -25.65
CA GLN A 40 8.43 6.09 -26.56
C GLN A 40 8.57 4.63 -26.99
N GLN A 41 9.80 4.13 -27.15
CA GLN A 41 10.05 2.73 -27.47
C GLN A 41 9.66 1.82 -26.29
N ILE A 42 9.91 2.25 -25.05
CA ILE A 42 9.47 1.55 -23.84
C ILE A 42 7.95 1.49 -23.78
N GLU A 43 7.25 2.61 -23.97
CA GLU A 43 5.78 2.65 -24.02
C GLU A 43 5.23 1.72 -25.11
N THR A 44 5.85 1.73 -26.29
CA THR A 44 5.45 0.84 -27.39
C THR A 44 5.68 -0.63 -27.03
N ALA A 45 6.82 -0.94 -26.39
CA ALA A 45 7.13 -2.30 -25.96
C ALA A 45 6.12 -2.83 -24.93
N LEU A 46 5.70 -1.98 -23.98
CA LEU A 46 4.66 -2.31 -22.99
C LEU A 46 3.29 -2.50 -23.65
N THR A 47 2.93 -1.64 -24.61
CA THR A 47 1.62 -1.69 -25.30
C THR A 47 1.51 -2.87 -26.26
N LYS A 48 2.60 -3.22 -26.95
CA LYS A 48 2.65 -4.29 -27.95
C LYS A 48 3.15 -5.62 -27.41
N HIS A 49 3.55 -5.66 -26.14
CA HIS A 49 4.13 -6.82 -25.49
C HIS A 49 5.42 -7.33 -26.15
N GLU A 50 6.32 -6.41 -26.52
CA GLU A 50 7.59 -6.71 -27.20
C GLU A 50 8.76 -6.73 -26.20
N THR A 51 9.04 -7.89 -25.60
CA THR A 51 10.10 -8.05 -24.57
C THR A 51 11.49 -7.65 -25.06
N ASP A 52 11.90 -8.10 -26.26
CA ASP A 52 13.22 -7.77 -26.82
C ASP A 52 13.43 -6.25 -26.97
N ARG A 53 12.36 -5.53 -27.30
CA ARG A 53 12.39 -4.07 -27.43
C ARG A 53 12.47 -3.41 -26.07
N PHE A 54 11.76 -3.93 -25.07
CA PHE A 54 11.86 -3.44 -23.70
C PHE A 54 13.29 -3.58 -23.16
N GLU A 55 13.90 -4.76 -23.29
CA GLU A 55 15.28 -5.02 -22.83
C GLU A 55 16.33 -4.18 -23.57
N ARG A 56 16.08 -3.78 -24.83
CA ARG A 56 16.97 -2.88 -25.55
C ARG A 56 17.06 -1.50 -24.90
N TYR A 57 15.92 -0.97 -24.43
CA TYR A 57 15.78 0.40 -23.92
C TYR A 57 15.72 0.50 -22.39
N VAL A 58 15.69 -0.63 -21.65
CA VAL A 58 15.71 -0.68 -20.18
C VAL A 58 16.77 -1.65 -19.69
N ASP A 59 17.71 -1.16 -18.88
CA ASP A 59 18.61 -2.00 -18.10
C ASP A 59 17.90 -2.47 -16.84
N LEU A 60 17.08 -3.52 -16.97
CA LEU A 60 16.23 -3.97 -15.87
C LEU A 60 17.04 -4.47 -14.67
N ASP A 61 18.18 -5.09 -14.91
CA ASP A 61 19.05 -5.61 -13.84
C ASP A 61 19.64 -4.47 -13.01
N ALA A 62 20.24 -3.46 -13.66
CA ALA A 62 20.80 -2.30 -12.97
C ALA A 62 19.71 -1.47 -12.27
N LEU A 63 18.56 -1.30 -12.92
CA LEU A 63 17.44 -0.55 -12.38
C LEU A 63 16.89 -1.20 -11.12
N LEU A 64 16.62 -2.51 -11.13
CA LEU A 64 16.07 -3.21 -9.97
C LEU A 64 17.06 -3.27 -8.81
N ASP A 65 18.34 -3.54 -9.09
CA ASP A 65 19.36 -3.64 -8.04
C ASP A 65 19.52 -2.32 -7.27
N THR A 66 19.63 -1.20 -7.99
CA THR A 66 19.74 0.15 -7.40
C THR A 66 18.45 0.59 -6.72
N SER A 67 17.30 0.34 -7.36
CA SER A 67 15.99 0.71 -6.81
C SER A 67 15.69 -0.05 -5.52
N TYR A 68 16.11 -1.30 -5.39
CA TYR A 68 15.93 -2.09 -4.17
C TYR A 68 16.66 -1.46 -2.97
N ASP A 69 17.93 -1.13 -3.16
CA ASP A 69 18.75 -0.54 -2.09
C ASP A 69 18.20 0.84 -1.68
N ASP A 70 17.85 1.68 -2.66
CA ASP A 70 17.28 3.01 -2.41
C ASP A 70 15.89 2.91 -1.74
N PHE A 71 15.05 1.96 -2.15
CA PHE A 71 13.73 1.72 -1.55
C PHE A 71 13.84 1.29 -0.09
N MET A 72 14.71 0.33 0.21
CA MET A 72 14.91 -0.14 1.58
C MET A 72 15.48 0.96 2.49
N ALA A 73 16.44 1.74 1.99
CA ALA A 73 16.95 2.91 2.71
C ALA A 73 15.83 3.92 3.02
N GLY A 74 14.95 4.19 2.05
CA GLY A 74 13.78 5.06 2.24
C GLY A 74 12.80 4.54 3.29
N LEU A 75 12.52 3.23 3.31
CA LEU A 75 11.68 2.63 4.34
C LEU A 75 12.28 2.76 5.74
N VAL A 76 13.57 2.54 5.90
CA VAL A 76 14.27 2.68 7.19
C VAL A 76 14.25 4.13 7.67
N LEU A 77 14.38 5.10 6.76
CA LEU A 77 14.29 6.52 7.11
C LEU A 77 12.86 6.92 7.52
N ALA A 78 11.85 6.34 6.88
CA ALA A 78 10.46 6.59 7.23
C ALA A 78 10.05 5.92 8.56
N ASP A 79 10.60 4.73 8.85
CA ASP A 79 10.35 4.01 10.09
C ASP A 79 11.31 4.46 11.20
N THR A 80 10.93 5.53 11.90
CA THR A 80 11.70 6.10 13.02
C THR A 80 11.64 5.24 14.30
N ALA A 81 10.94 4.10 14.28
CA ALA A 81 10.66 3.29 15.46
C ALA A 81 11.59 2.08 15.60
N GLY A 82 12.83 2.30 16.03
CA GLY A 82 13.70 1.21 16.46
C GLY A 82 15.05 1.70 17.00
N SER A 83 15.66 0.91 17.89
CA SER A 83 17.05 1.10 18.29
C SER A 83 17.99 0.85 17.10
N GLU A 84 19.23 1.32 17.16
CA GLU A 84 20.24 1.08 16.10
C GLU A 84 20.49 -0.43 15.88
N GLU A 85 20.31 -1.26 16.92
CA GLU A 85 20.42 -2.71 16.84
C GLU A 85 19.25 -3.36 16.08
N GLU A 86 18.03 -2.84 16.24
CA GLU A 86 16.85 -3.29 15.50
C GLU A 86 16.97 -2.91 14.01
N LYS A 87 17.47 -1.71 13.71
CA LYS A 87 17.75 -1.28 12.33
C LYS A 87 18.83 -2.12 11.67
N ALA A 88 19.89 -2.45 12.41
CA ALA A 88 20.97 -3.32 11.90
C ALA A 88 20.46 -4.74 11.60
N ALA A 89 19.65 -5.32 12.49
CA ALA A 89 19.05 -6.64 12.27
C ALA A 89 18.09 -6.66 11.07
N ILE A 90 17.34 -5.58 10.84
CA ILE A 90 16.52 -5.40 9.63
C ILE A 90 17.41 -5.31 8.39
N GLY A 91 18.51 -4.56 8.45
CA GLY A 91 19.50 -4.45 7.38
C GLY A 91 20.02 -5.81 6.92
N ASP A 92 20.54 -6.63 7.84
CA ASP A 92 21.05 -7.97 7.54
C ASP A 92 19.99 -8.88 6.91
N PHE A 93 18.75 -8.81 7.41
CA PHE A 93 17.62 -9.56 6.87
C PHE A 93 17.24 -9.11 5.45
N THR A 94 17.21 -7.79 5.20
CA THR A 94 16.93 -7.26 3.85
C THR A 94 18.01 -7.66 2.85
N GLN A 95 19.28 -7.72 3.26
CA GLN A 95 20.36 -8.13 2.38
C GLN A 95 20.28 -9.62 2.01
N MET A 96 19.88 -10.47 2.97
CA MET A 96 19.63 -11.90 2.70
C MET A 96 18.48 -12.13 1.70
N LEU A 97 17.45 -11.27 1.71
CA LEU A 97 16.30 -11.37 0.81
C LEU A 97 16.50 -10.70 -0.55
N LYS A 98 17.55 -9.90 -0.74
CA LYS A 98 17.77 -9.10 -1.95
C LYS A 98 17.75 -9.96 -3.22
N ALA A 99 18.61 -10.97 -3.30
CA ALA A 99 18.73 -11.82 -4.49
C ALA A 99 17.42 -12.54 -4.89
N PRO A 100 16.72 -13.26 -3.98
CA PRO A 100 15.45 -13.89 -4.34
C PRO A 100 14.35 -12.88 -4.70
N LEU A 101 14.29 -11.72 -4.03
CA LEU A 101 13.32 -10.66 -4.37
C LEU A 101 13.60 -10.04 -5.73
N LEU A 102 14.84 -9.67 -6.04
CA LEU A 102 15.23 -9.14 -7.34
C LEU A 102 14.90 -10.10 -8.47
N THR A 103 15.19 -11.39 -8.29
CA THR A 103 14.85 -12.44 -9.27
C THR A 103 13.34 -12.45 -9.52
N SER A 104 12.53 -12.39 -8.46
CA SER A 104 11.08 -12.46 -8.60
C SER A 104 10.47 -11.17 -9.15
N LEU A 105 11.00 -10.00 -8.79
CA LEU A 105 10.63 -8.70 -9.36
C LEU A 105 10.93 -8.66 -10.86
N LYS A 106 12.12 -9.13 -11.26
CA LYS A 106 12.52 -9.24 -12.65
C LYS A 106 11.54 -10.09 -13.44
N SER A 107 11.26 -11.31 -12.98
CA SER A 107 10.27 -12.18 -13.61
C SER A 107 8.87 -11.56 -13.66
N ALA A 108 8.47 -10.80 -12.64
CA ALA A 108 7.19 -10.12 -12.62
C ALA A 108 7.09 -9.01 -13.67
N VAL A 109 8.13 -8.20 -13.83
CA VAL A 109 8.22 -7.16 -14.88
C VAL A 109 8.24 -7.79 -16.26
N GLU A 110 9.06 -8.82 -16.48
CA GLU A 110 9.13 -9.55 -17.76
C GLU A 110 7.77 -10.15 -18.15
N GLN A 111 7.05 -10.75 -17.19
CA GLN A 111 5.70 -11.27 -17.41
C GLN A 111 4.69 -10.16 -17.72
N TYR A 112 4.76 -9.02 -17.02
CA TYR A 112 3.90 -7.87 -17.31
C TYR A 112 4.16 -7.31 -18.71
N VAL A 113 5.43 -7.17 -19.12
CA VAL A 113 5.79 -6.76 -20.47
C VAL A 113 5.20 -7.74 -21.48
N ALA A 114 5.37 -9.05 -21.28
CA ALA A 114 4.94 -10.07 -22.23
C ALA A 114 3.42 -10.30 -22.31
N THR A 115 2.66 -10.02 -21.25
CA THR A 115 1.23 -10.38 -21.15
C THR A 115 0.30 -9.21 -20.87
N GLY A 116 0.82 -8.07 -20.44
CA GLY A 116 0.06 -6.92 -19.95
C GLY A 116 -0.55 -7.11 -18.57
N SER A 117 -0.25 -8.21 -17.87
CA SER A 117 -0.84 -8.56 -16.58
C SER A 117 0.22 -8.98 -15.57
N TRP A 118 0.04 -8.54 -14.31
CA TRP A 118 0.97 -8.87 -13.24
C TRP A 118 0.78 -10.32 -12.76
N PRO A 119 1.87 -11.01 -12.34
CA PRO A 119 1.79 -12.33 -11.74
C PRO A 119 0.96 -12.28 -10.45
N GLY A 120 0.09 -13.27 -10.24
CA GLY A 120 -0.69 -13.38 -9.01
C GLY A 120 -2.01 -12.58 -8.99
N ALA A 121 -2.33 -11.80 -10.03
CA ALA A 121 -3.66 -11.18 -10.19
C ALA A 121 -4.81 -12.21 -10.32
N SER A 122 -4.51 -13.51 -10.41
CA SER A 122 -5.49 -14.59 -10.60
C SER A 122 -5.29 -15.88 -9.80
N SER A 123 -4.25 -16.05 -8.97
CA SER A 123 -4.03 -17.34 -8.27
C SER A 123 -3.36 -17.20 -6.91
N GLY A 124 -4.10 -17.50 -5.85
CA GLY A 124 -3.62 -17.60 -4.47
C GLY A 124 -2.91 -18.93 -4.19
N SER A 125 -1.74 -19.16 -4.77
CA SER A 125 -0.90 -20.31 -4.45
C SER A 125 0.19 -19.91 -3.46
N GLY A 126 -0.09 -20.07 -2.17
CA GLY A 126 0.88 -19.80 -1.11
C GLY A 126 2.00 -20.82 -1.09
N THR A 127 3.21 -20.40 -1.45
CA THR A 127 4.47 -20.88 -0.85
C THR A 127 5.61 -19.88 -1.08
N ALA A 128 6.46 -19.74 -0.03
CA ALA A 128 7.79 -19.12 0.02
C ALA A 128 7.96 -17.75 -0.66
N LEU A 129 7.82 -16.68 0.14
CA LEU A 129 8.06 -15.28 -0.26
C LEU A 129 7.37 -14.96 -1.59
N ASP A 130 6.05 -15.04 -1.57
CA ASP A 130 5.18 -14.58 -2.65
C ASP A 130 5.59 -13.15 -3.02
N ALA A 131 6.33 -12.97 -4.10
CA ALA A 131 6.71 -11.65 -4.57
C ALA A 131 5.48 -10.81 -4.93
N SER A 132 4.33 -11.45 -5.15
CA SER A 132 3.02 -10.81 -5.20
C SER A 132 2.71 -10.03 -3.92
N GLN A 133 2.98 -10.56 -2.72
CA GLN A 133 2.81 -9.81 -1.47
C GLN A 133 3.82 -8.66 -1.32
N PHE A 134 5.06 -8.85 -1.77
CA PHE A 134 6.05 -7.78 -1.74
C PHE A 134 5.68 -6.65 -2.72
N LEU A 135 5.24 -7.00 -3.93
CA LEU A 135 4.77 -6.08 -4.94
C LEU A 135 3.48 -5.35 -4.54
N GLU A 136 2.55 -6.05 -3.88
CA GLU A 136 1.36 -5.44 -3.30
C GLU A 136 1.75 -4.42 -2.23
N LYS A 137 2.70 -4.78 -1.35
CA LYS A 137 3.21 -3.89 -0.31
C LYS A 137 4.14 -2.80 -0.81
N SER A 138 4.76 -2.94 -1.97
CA SER A 138 5.63 -1.89 -2.54
C SER A 138 4.82 -0.72 -3.12
N GLY A 139 3.51 -0.92 -3.33
CA GLY A 139 2.62 0.09 -3.91
C GLY A 139 2.78 0.26 -5.42
N LEU A 140 3.63 -0.55 -6.07
CA LEU A 140 3.95 -0.41 -7.50
C LEU A 140 2.75 -0.73 -8.41
N PHE A 141 1.83 -1.60 -7.99
CA PHE A 141 0.63 -1.95 -8.76
C PHE A 141 -0.44 -0.86 -8.81
N GLU A 142 -0.40 0.07 -7.85
CA GLU A 142 -1.45 1.06 -7.68
C GLU A 142 -1.14 2.39 -8.39
N MET A 143 -0.05 2.41 -9.15
CA MET A 143 0.40 3.59 -9.88
C MET A 143 -0.30 3.72 -11.23
N GLU A 144 -0.77 4.92 -11.53
CA GLU A 144 -1.30 5.29 -12.84
C GLU A 144 -0.39 6.32 -13.50
N TYR A 145 0.09 6.03 -14.71
CA TYR A 145 0.86 6.99 -15.49
C TYR A 145 0.01 8.23 -15.82
N ARG A 146 0.57 9.42 -15.56
CA ARG A 146 -0.08 10.71 -15.85
C ARG A 146 0.63 11.49 -16.96
N GLY A 147 1.95 11.37 -17.08
CA GLY A 147 2.68 12.07 -18.13
C GLY A 147 4.19 12.18 -17.89
N LEU A 148 4.87 12.78 -18.87
CA LEU A 148 6.25 13.24 -18.77
C LEU A 148 6.23 14.75 -18.47
N ASP A 149 6.76 15.15 -17.31
CA ASP A 149 6.79 16.55 -16.87
C ASP A 149 7.92 17.33 -17.53
N SER A 150 9.11 16.72 -17.61
CA SER A 150 10.27 17.32 -18.26
C SER A 150 11.30 16.26 -18.62
N LEU A 151 12.14 16.56 -19.61
CA LEU A 151 13.31 15.77 -19.96
C LEU A 151 14.51 16.71 -20.13
N THR A 152 15.55 16.47 -19.33
CA THR A 152 16.78 17.27 -19.33
C THR A 152 17.92 16.38 -19.78
N GLN A 153 18.72 16.84 -20.74
CA GLN A 153 19.87 16.10 -21.28
C GLN A 153 21.18 16.79 -20.91
N ASP A 154 22.14 16.02 -20.41
CA ASP A 154 23.55 16.38 -20.23
C ASP A 154 24.35 15.70 -21.36
N GLU A 155 24.57 16.42 -22.45
CA GLU A 155 25.31 15.90 -23.62
C GLU A 155 26.78 15.58 -23.32
N GLU A 156 27.41 16.29 -22.38
CA GLU A 156 28.82 16.07 -22.04
C GLU A 156 29.03 14.74 -21.35
N LYS A 157 28.07 14.31 -20.51
CA LYS A 157 28.12 13.03 -19.79
C LYS A 157 27.39 11.90 -20.49
N GLY A 158 26.65 12.20 -21.57
CA GLY A 158 25.78 11.20 -22.21
C GLY A 158 24.67 10.72 -21.27
N GLN A 159 24.16 11.60 -20.42
CA GLN A 159 23.11 11.32 -19.43
C GLN A 159 21.87 12.15 -19.73
N ALA A 160 20.69 11.64 -19.37
CA ALA A 160 19.45 12.39 -19.41
C ALA A 160 18.57 12.03 -18.21
N THR A 161 17.78 12.97 -17.73
CA THR A 161 16.84 12.78 -16.62
C THR A 161 15.43 13.09 -17.09
N ALA A 162 14.56 12.09 -17.06
CA ALA A 162 13.14 12.19 -17.35
C ALA A 162 12.34 12.27 -16.04
N LYS A 163 11.48 13.28 -15.91
CA LYS A 163 10.56 13.43 -14.78
C LYS A 163 9.21 12.82 -15.14
N ILE A 164 8.91 11.64 -14.62
CA ILE A 164 7.69 10.88 -14.93
C ILE A 164 6.67 11.04 -13.81
N ARG A 165 5.50 11.59 -14.13
CA ARG A 165 4.42 11.77 -13.18
C ARG A 165 3.52 10.55 -13.13
N VAL A 166 3.24 10.09 -11.91
CA VAL A 166 2.27 9.03 -11.62
C VAL A 166 1.29 9.49 -10.56
N PHE A 167 0.11 8.90 -10.55
CA PHE A 167 -0.84 9.00 -9.45
C PHE A 167 -0.82 7.71 -8.65
N GLN A 168 -0.69 7.80 -7.32
CA GLN A 168 -0.65 6.63 -6.45
C GLN A 168 -1.95 6.48 -5.65
N LYS A 169 -2.73 5.42 -5.94
CA LYS A 169 -4.07 5.23 -5.36
C LYS A 169 -4.05 5.09 -3.85
N GLU A 170 -3.11 4.33 -3.31
CA GLU A 170 -3.00 4.17 -1.86
C GLU A 170 -2.71 5.50 -1.15
N ALA A 171 -1.94 6.40 -1.76
CA ALA A 171 -1.64 7.71 -1.20
C ALA A 171 -2.73 8.75 -1.54
N ASP A 172 -3.53 8.51 -2.59
CA ASP A 172 -4.44 9.48 -3.20
C ASP A 172 -3.74 10.78 -3.63
N GLU A 173 -2.47 10.65 -4.04
CA GLU A 173 -1.58 11.77 -4.35
C GLU A 173 -0.70 11.46 -5.57
N GLU A 174 -0.23 12.50 -6.25
CA GLU A 174 0.73 12.38 -7.36
C GLU A 174 2.17 12.32 -6.86
N PHE A 175 3.00 11.53 -7.54
CA PHE A 175 4.43 11.44 -7.32
C PHE A 175 5.17 11.59 -8.65
N VAL A 176 6.37 12.20 -8.63
CA VAL A 176 7.20 12.39 -9.82
C VAL A 176 8.49 11.61 -9.65
N PHE A 177 8.72 10.61 -10.51
CA PHE A 177 9.95 9.85 -10.57
C PHE A 177 11.00 10.54 -11.41
N ASP A 178 12.24 10.52 -10.93
CA ASP A 178 13.41 11.00 -11.64
C ASP A 178 14.13 9.79 -12.26
N VAL A 179 13.92 9.59 -13.55
CA VAL A 179 14.42 8.44 -14.31
C VAL A 179 15.66 8.84 -15.10
N GLU A 180 16.78 8.18 -14.83
CA GLU A 180 18.04 8.40 -15.53
C GLU A 180 18.14 7.49 -16.76
N LEU A 181 18.52 8.10 -17.87
CA LEU A 181 18.88 7.44 -19.11
C LEU A 181 20.35 7.69 -19.42
N THR A 182 21.02 6.66 -19.91
CA THR A 182 22.42 6.74 -20.37
C THR A 182 22.53 6.38 -21.84
N LYS A 183 23.38 7.10 -22.54
CA LYS A 183 23.67 6.84 -23.95
C LYS A 183 24.61 5.64 -24.08
N GLN A 184 24.19 4.67 -24.88
CA GLN A 184 24.91 3.44 -25.18
C GLN A 184 25.94 3.65 -26.30
N GLU A 185 26.87 2.70 -26.47
CA GLU A 185 27.91 2.76 -27.50
C GLU A 185 27.34 2.78 -28.94
N ASP A 186 26.18 2.14 -29.15
CA ASP A 186 25.46 2.15 -30.42
C ASP A 186 24.65 3.45 -30.64
N GLY A 187 24.71 4.38 -29.69
CA GLY A 187 24.03 5.67 -29.67
C GLY A 187 22.57 5.62 -29.20
N ASP A 188 22.01 4.44 -28.90
CA ASP A 188 20.69 4.35 -28.28
C ASP A 188 20.73 4.87 -26.83
N TRP A 189 19.58 5.27 -26.30
CA TRP A 189 19.46 5.64 -24.88
C TRP A 189 18.80 4.50 -24.12
N ARG A 190 19.29 4.22 -22.92
CA ARG A 190 18.74 3.17 -22.07
C ARG A 190 18.44 3.72 -20.69
N VAL A 191 17.27 3.40 -20.15
CA VAL A 191 16.94 3.67 -18.74
C VAL A 191 17.81 2.78 -17.86
N THR A 192 18.54 3.37 -16.93
CA THR A 192 19.48 2.64 -16.06
C THR A 192 19.18 2.77 -14.59
N ARG A 193 18.49 3.84 -14.16
CA ARG A 193 18.21 4.09 -12.75
C ARG A 193 16.98 4.95 -12.56
N VAL A 194 16.33 4.79 -11.42
CA VAL A 194 15.39 5.78 -10.87
C VAL A 194 16.02 6.35 -9.59
N THR A 195 16.28 7.65 -9.54
CA THR A 195 17.16 8.25 -8.51
C THR A 195 16.45 8.54 -7.20
N ASN A 196 15.12 8.61 -7.20
CA ASN A 196 14.30 9.00 -6.05
C ASN A 196 13.33 7.90 -5.58
N VAL A 197 13.71 6.63 -5.73
CA VAL A 197 12.90 5.50 -5.24
C VAL A 197 12.78 5.50 -3.70
N GLY A 198 13.84 5.92 -3.00
CA GLY A 198 13.79 6.07 -1.53
C GLY A 198 12.81 7.15 -1.07
N ASP A 199 12.65 8.23 -1.85
CA ASP A 199 11.66 9.28 -1.58
C ASP A 199 10.25 8.75 -1.79
N PHE A 200 10.04 7.92 -2.83
CA PHE A 200 8.77 7.24 -3.06
C PHE A 200 8.40 6.30 -1.91
N ALA A 201 9.35 5.50 -1.43
CA ALA A 201 9.16 4.64 -0.26
C ALA A 201 8.73 5.46 0.97
N SER A 202 9.42 6.58 1.22
CA SER A 202 9.13 7.49 2.33
C SER A 202 7.79 8.20 2.18
N PHE A 203 7.41 8.57 0.95
CA PHE A 203 6.11 9.14 0.61
C PHE A 203 4.97 8.15 0.94
N LEU A 204 5.09 6.91 0.47
CA LEU A 204 4.05 5.90 0.68
C LEU A 204 3.93 5.49 2.15
N ALA A 205 5.07 5.33 2.85
CA ALA A 205 5.09 5.04 4.28
C ALA A 205 4.37 6.12 5.10
N ARG A 206 4.59 7.40 4.78
CA ARG A 206 3.91 8.52 5.43
C ARG A 206 2.40 8.51 5.15
N ALA A 207 1.98 8.26 3.92
CA ALA A 207 0.56 8.17 3.56
C ALA A 207 -0.14 7.03 4.34
N ARG A 208 0.49 5.85 4.41
CA ARG A 208 0.00 4.71 5.20
C ARG A 208 -0.11 5.04 6.69
N GLN A 209 0.90 5.67 7.25
CA GLN A 209 0.91 6.10 8.65
C GLN A 209 -0.20 7.12 8.94
N ALA A 210 -0.43 8.07 8.03
CA ALA A 210 -1.50 9.06 8.16
C ALA A 210 -2.87 8.38 8.17
N LYS A 211 -3.13 7.43 7.27
CA LYS A 211 -4.38 6.63 7.26
C LYS A 211 -4.55 5.80 8.54
N LEU A 212 -3.50 5.15 9.02
CA LEU A 212 -3.53 4.40 10.27
C LEU A 212 -3.84 5.29 11.47
N LYS A 213 -3.22 6.47 11.52
CA LYS A 213 -3.49 7.46 12.56
C LYS A 213 -4.93 7.97 12.49
N ALA A 214 -5.43 8.30 11.31
CA ALA A 214 -6.81 8.74 11.12
C ALA A 214 -7.82 7.69 11.61
N TYR A 215 -7.60 6.42 11.26
CA TYR A 215 -8.39 5.31 11.79
C TYR A 215 -8.31 5.20 13.32
N ALA A 216 -7.09 5.27 13.89
CA ALA A 216 -6.89 5.16 15.33
C ALA A 216 -7.60 6.30 16.08
N ASP A 217 -7.42 7.54 15.63
CA ASP A 217 -8.04 8.73 16.21
C ASP A 217 -9.58 8.65 16.12
N ALA A 218 -10.13 8.24 14.97
CA ALA A 218 -11.58 8.08 14.79
C ALA A 218 -12.17 7.00 15.71
N ALA A 219 -11.52 5.83 15.77
CA ALA A 219 -12.00 4.74 16.62
C ALA A 219 -11.86 5.07 18.10
N ASN A 220 -10.78 5.73 18.51
CA ASN A 220 -10.58 6.16 19.90
C ASN A 220 -11.61 7.20 20.32
N ALA A 221 -12.00 8.11 19.41
CA ALA A 221 -13.08 9.05 19.69
C ALA A 221 -14.42 8.34 19.93
N VAL A 222 -14.76 7.32 19.13
CA VAL A 222 -15.96 6.48 19.35
C VAL A 222 -15.87 5.77 20.69
N ILE A 223 -14.76 5.08 20.95
CA ILE A 223 -14.55 4.30 22.18
C ILE A 223 -14.63 5.20 23.42
N ALA A 224 -14.00 6.38 23.41
CA ALA A 224 -14.00 7.31 24.53
C ALA A 224 -15.42 7.79 24.88
N ARG A 225 -16.21 8.18 23.88
CA ARG A 225 -17.61 8.61 24.10
C ARG A 225 -18.44 7.52 24.77
N HIS A 226 -18.38 6.30 24.25
CA HIS A 226 -19.15 5.18 24.81
C HIS A 226 -18.62 4.73 26.18
N ASN A 227 -17.32 4.86 26.45
CA ASN A 227 -16.78 4.58 27.78
C ASN A 227 -17.37 5.51 28.85
N GLU A 228 -17.65 6.78 28.54
CA GLU A 228 -18.34 7.68 29.47
C GLU A 228 -19.76 7.19 29.80
N THR A 229 -20.51 6.71 28.81
CA THR A 229 -21.83 6.10 29.02
C THR A 229 -21.72 4.84 29.88
N MET A 230 -20.75 3.98 29.61
CA MET A 230 -20.53 2.75 30.38
C MET A 230 -20.09 3.00 31.82
N MET A 231 -19.30 4.06 32.07
CA MET A 231 -18.95 4.48 33.43
C MET A 231 -20.19 4.89 34.22
N LYS A 232 -21.09 5.68 33.63
CA LYS A 232 -22.36 6.07 34.26
C LYS A 232 -23.26 4.85 34.51
N ALA A 233 -23.40 3.97 33.53
CA ALA A 233 -24.17 2.74 33.69
C ALA A 233 -23.61 1.86 34.83
N GLN A 234 -22.28 1.79 34.97
CA GLN A 234 -21.65 1.07 36.08
C GLN A 234 -21.94 1.72 37.44
N GLU A 235 -21.91 3.06 37.52
CA GLU A 235 -22.30 3.80 38.71
C GLU A 235 -23.78 3.55 39.08
N ASP A 236 -24.69 3.64 38.11
CA ASP A 236 -26.12 3.37 38.31
C ASP A 236 -26.36 1.92 38.77
N PHE A 237 -25.63 0.97 38.18
CA PHE A 237 -25.66 -0.44 38.57
C PHE A 237 -25.27 -0.62 40.03
N THR A 238 -24.12 -0.06 40.43
CA THR A 238 -23.62 -0.17 41.81
C THR A 238 -24.52 0.54 42.82
N THR A 239 -25.04 1.71 42.48
CA THR A 239 -25.97 2.47 43.33
C THR A 239 -27.27 1.72 43.54
N THR A 240 -27.82 1.14 42.48
CA THR A 240 -29.06 0.34 42.52
C THR A 240 -28.89 -0.91 43.38
N LEU A 241 -27.72 -1.58 43.29
CA LEU A 241 -27.40 -2.71 44.15
C LEU A 241 -27.17 -2.30 45.61
N ALA A 242 -26.54 -1.16 45.88
CA ALA A 242 -26.31 -0.68 47.24
C ALA A 242 -27.61 -0.28 47.95
N ALA A 243 -28.60 0.23 47.20
CA ALA A 243 -29.91 0.61 47.73
C ALA A 243 -30.86 -0.60 47.95
N GLY A 244 -30.50 -1.80 47.48
CA GLY A 244 -31.39 -2.95 47.48
C GLY A 244 -30.69 -4.30 47.52
N SER A 245 -31.33 -5.34 47.00
CA SER A 245 -30.71 -6.65 46.83
C SER A 245 -31.30 -7.36 45.63
N LEU A 246 -30.55 -8.30 45.04
CA LEU A 246 -31.02 -9.14 43.92
C LEU A 246 -32.21 -10.06 44.30
N GLY A 247 -32.53 -10.16 45.59
CA GLY A 247 -33.76 -10.79 46.08
C GLY A 247 -35.01 -9.94 45.79
N ASN A 248 -34.89 -8.61 45.84
CA ASN A 248 -35.98 -7.66 45.61
C ASN A 248 -36.33 -7.58 44.11
N GLN A 249 -37.61 -7.70 43.79
CA GLN A 249 -38.12 -7.59 42.42
C GLN A 249 -37.84 -6.21 41.81
N GLN A 250 -38.03 -5.12 42.56
CA GLN A 250 -37.81 -3.76 42.06
C GLN A 250 -36.35 -3.53 41.67
N THR A 251 -35.40 -4.01 42.49
CA THR A 251 -33.96 -3.94 42.18
C THR A 251 -33.63 -4.74 40.92
N ARG A 252 -34.19 -5.95 40.76
CA ARG A 252 -33.96 -6.75 39.55
C ARG A 252 -34.55 -6.10 38.30
N GLU A 253 -35.75 -5.53 38.38
CA GLU A 253 -36.38 -4.85 37.24
C GLU A 253 -35.59 -3.61 36.83
N ALA A 254 -35.10 -2.83 37.81
CA ALA A 254 -34.25 -1.67 37.53
C ALA A 254 -32.91 -2.05 36.86
N LEU A 255 -32.22 -3.07 37.37
CA LEU A 255 -30.98 -3.54 36.76
C LEU A 255 -31.20 -4.19 35.39
N LYS A 256 -32.34 -4.86 35.19
CA LYS A 256 -32.72 -5.43 33.90
C LYS A 256 -32.96 -4.31 32.88
N ALA A 257 -33.71 -3.29 33.25
CA ALA A 257 -33.92 -2.11 32.42
C ALA A 257 -32.59 -1.42 32.08
N LEU A 258 -31.70 -1.24 33.06
CA LEU A 258 -30.36 -0.69 32.81
C LEU A 258 -29.58 -1.50 31.75
N MET A 259 -29.63 -2.83 31.82
CA MET A 259 -28.97 -3.68 30.83
C MET A 259 -29.63 -3.59 29.44
N GLN A 260 -30.97 -3.63 29.37
CA GLN A 260 -31.72 -3.70 28.11
C GLN A 260 -31.89 -2.36 27.40
N ASP A 261 -32.05 -1.28 28.16
CA ASP A 261 -32.41 0.04 27.65
C ASP A 261 -31.20 0.97 27.55
N THR A 262 -30.11 0.67 28.28
CA THR A 262 -28.87 1.48 28.26
C THR A 262 -27.68 0.69 27.74
N VAL A 263 -27.31 -0.43 28.39
CA VAL A 263 -26.04 -1.12 28.07
C VAL A 263 -26.08 -1.77 26.69
N VAL A 264 -27.13 -2.54 26.38
CA VAL A 264 -27.25 -3.20 25.06
C VAL A 264 -27.30 -2.19 23.91
N PRO A 265 -28.15 -1.13 23.94
CA PRO A 265 -28.21 -0.16 22.86
C PRO A 265 -26.90 0.61 22.67
N ASP A 266 -26.22 1.01 23.75
CA ASP A 266 -24.94 1.73 23.65
C ASP A 266 -23.86 0.88 22.97
N TRP A 267 -23.73 -0.41 23.34
CA TRP A 267 -22.78 -1.30 22.67
C TRP A 267 -23.15 -1.62 21.22
N GLN A 268 -24.45 -1.69 20.89
CA GLN A 268 -24.91 -1.81 19.49
C GLN A 268 -24.53 -0.58 18.68
N GLN A 269 -24.80 0.61 19.21
CA GLN A 269 -24.42 1.87 18.57
C GLN A 269 -22.90 1.97 18.40
N ARG A 270 -22.12 1.64 19.44
CA ARG A 270 -20.65 1.60 19.36
C ARG A 270 -20.17 0.70 18.24
N ARG A 271 -20.77 -0.48 18.10
CA ARG A 271 -20.44 -1.44 17.04
C ARG A 271 -20.75 -0.88 15.66
N GLU A 272 -21.91 -0.25 15.49
CA GLU A 272 -22.32 0.39 14.24
C GLU A 272 -21.37 1.54 13.87
N GLU A 273 -21.10 2.45 14.80
CA GLU A 273 -20.17 3.57 14.60
C GLU A 273 -18.77 3.07 14.25
N LEU A 274 -18.25 2.08 14.95
CA LEU A 274 -16.96 1.47 14.63
C LEU A 274 -16.97 0.83 13.24
N SER A 275 -18.04 0.13 12.86
CA SER A 275 -18.14 -0.54 11.56
C SER A 275 -18.20 0.43 10.37
N ALA A 276 -18.59 1.68 10.61
CA ALA A 276 -18.68 2.73 9.59
C ALA A 276 -17.34 3.45 9.35
N ILE A 277 -16.32 3.22 10.17
CA ILE A 277 -14.99 3.82 10.02
C ILE A 277 -14.28 3.19 8.81
N ASP A 278 -13.65 4.02 7.97
CA ASP A 278 -12.78 3.53 6.91
C ASP A 278 -11.52 2.86 7.51
N VAL A 279 -11.24 1.62 7.11
CA VAL A 279 -10.23 0.78 7.77
C VAL A 279 -9.10 0.45 6.81
N PRO A 280 -7.87 0.96 7.06
CA PRO A 280 -6.72 0.58 6.26
C PRO A 280 -6.41 -0.91 6.43
N ALA A 281 -5.85 -1.54 5.39
CA ALA A 281 -5.57 -2.98 5.37
C ALA A 281 -4.81 -3.47 6.62
N ALA A 282 -3.82 -2.70 7.07
CA ALA A 282 -3.02 -3.01 8.26
C ALA A 282 -3.80 -2.98 9.59
N ALA A 283 -4.96 -2.34 9.64
CA ALA A 283 -5.81 -2.23 10.84
C ALA A 283 -7.00 -3.21 10.85
N GLN A 284 -7.23 -3.99 9.79
CA GLN A 284 -8.41 -4.86 9.68
C GLN A 284 -8.53 -5.87 10.83
N SER A 285 -7.41 -6.45 11.28
CA SER A 285 -7.41 -7.41 12.40
C SER A 285 -7.82 -6.74 13.71
N LEU A 286 -7.32 -5.52 13.97
CA LEU A 286 -7.70 -4.73 15.13
C LEU A 286 -9.18 -4.35 15.09
N GLN A 287 -9.68 -3.94 13.92
CA GLN A 287 -11.09 -3.62 13.74
C GLN A 287 -11.99 -4.83 14.03
N LYS A 288 -11.66 -6.00 13.46
CA LYS A 288 -12.42 -7.24 13.70
C LYS A 288 -12.47 -7.58 15.19
N LEU A 289 -11.36 -7.42 15.88
CA LEU A 289 -11.26 -7.63 17.32
C LEU A 289 -12.17 -6.67 18.11
N ARG A 290 -12.16 -5.37 17.77
CA ARG A 290 -13.02 -4.35 18.40
C ARG A 290 -14.51 -4.65 18.22
N LEU A 291 -14.93 -5.03 17.02
CA LEU A 291 -16.32 -5.43 16.77
C LEU A 291 -16.70 -6.69 17.56
N LYS A 292 -15.77 -7.66 17.65
CA LYS A 292 -16.00 -8.87 18.45
C LYS A 292 -16.16 -8.59 19.94
N ILE A 293 -15.38 -7.65 20.48
CA ILE A 293 -15.54 -7.19 21.87
C ILE A 293 -16.94 -6.60 22.08
N CYS A 294 -17.43 -5.79 21.15
CA CYS A 294 -18.80 -5.24 21.23
C CYS A 294 -19.85 -6.37 21.24
N ASP A 295 -19.73 -7.35 20.33
CA ASP A 295 -20.64 -8.50 20.28
C ASP A 295 -20.69 -9.28 21.61
N LEU A 296 -19.54 -9.44 22.28
CA LEU A 296 -19.44 -10.15 23.55
C LEU A 296 -20.09 -9.36 24.69
N HIS A 297 -19.91 -8.04 24.74
CA HIS A 297 -20.58 -7.20 25.75
C HIS A 297 -22.10 -7.13 25.55
N ILE A 298 -22.57 -7.09 24.30
CA ILE A 298 -24.00 -7.20 23.98
C ILE A 298 -24.55 -8.54 24.49
N ALA A 299 -23.89 -9.64 24.16
CA ALA A 299 -24.31 -10.98 24.59
C ALA A 299 -24.28 -11.13 26.13
N TYR A 300 -23.29 -10.55 26.79
CA TYR A 300 -23.23 -10.49 28.26
C TYR A 300 -24.43 -9.75 28.84
N ALA A 301 -24.70 -8.51 28.38
CA ALA A 301 -25.77 -7.69 28.92
C ALA A 301 -27.16 -8.31 28.70
N GLN A 302 -27.40 -8.89 27.51
CA GLN A 302 -28.62 -9.65 27.21
C GLN A 302 -28.77 -10.87 28.12
N GLY A 303 -27.73 -11.71 28.22
CA GLY A 303 -27.76 -12.90 29.08
C GLY A 303 -27.94 -12.56 30.56
N TYR A 304 -27.37 -11.44 31.02
CA TYR A 304 -27.53 -10.98 32.39
C TYR A 304 -28.97 -10.47 32.66
N ALA A 305 -29.57 -9.76 31.71
CA ALA A 305 -30.99 -9.36 31.77
C ALA A 305 -31.95 -10.56 31.75
N ASP A 306 -31.67 -11.58 30.95
CA ASP A 306 -32.44 -12.82 30.90
C ASP A 306 -32.35 -13.58 32.22
N TRP A 307 -31.15 -13.65 32.81
CA TRP A 307 -30.93 -14.26 34.11
C TRP A 307 -31.73 -13.58 35.24
N MET A 308 -31.91 -12.25 35.19
CA MET A 308 -32.77 -11.56 36.16
C MET A 308 -34.24 -12.00 36.10
N THR A 309 -34.65 -12.60 34.99
CA THR A 309 -35.99 -13.15 34.79
C THR A 309 -36.05 -14.64 35.16
N ASP A 310 -35.17 -15.46 34.57
CA ASP A 310 -35.23 -16.93 34.70
C ASP A 310 -34.53 -17.49 35.95
N LYS A 311 -33.59 -16.73 36.53
CA LYS A 311 -32.74 -17.06 37.68
C LYS A 311 -31.95 -18.36 37.55
N LYS A 312 -31.70 -18.83 36.32
CA LYS A 312 -30.97 -20.07 36.06
C LYS A 312 -29.47 -19.85 36.13
N ALA A 313 -28.77 -20.68 36.90
CA ALA A 313 -27.31 -20.64 36.99
C ALA A 313 -26.60 -20.93 35.65
N ALA A 314 -27.24 -21.59 34.69
CA ALA A 314 -26.68 -21.78 33.35
C ALA A 314 -26.60 -20.45 32.58
N THR A 315 -27.70 -19.68 32.57
CA THR A 315 -27.82 -18.37 31.90
C THR A 315 -26.75 -17.40 32.42
N LEU A 316 -26.59 -17.31 33.74
CA LEU A 316 -25.55 -16.47 34.35
C LEU A 316 -24.13 -16.92 33.95
N ARG A 317 -23.84 -18.22 34.02
CA ARG A 317 -22.50 -18.75 33.67
C ARG A 317 -22.14 -18.50 32.21
N ASP A 318 -23.11 -18.59 31.31
CA ASP A 318 -22.88 -18.30 29.90
C ASP A 318 -22.64 -16.81 29.66
N ALA A 319 -23.38 -15.91 30.34
CA ALA A 319 -23.14 -14.48 30.30
C ALA A 319 -21.74 -14.12 30.86
N GLU A 320 -21.37 -14.65 32.03
CA GLU A 320 -20.05 -14.46 32.63
C GLU A 320 -18.91 -14.94 31.71
N ARG A 321 -19.13 -16.03 30.96
CA ARG A 321 -18.17 -16.50 29.95
C ARG A 321 -17.97 -15.47 28.83
N GLN A 322 -19.03 -14.82 28.35
CA GLN A 322 -18.91 -13.77 27.33
C GLN A 322 -18.10 -12.59 27.87
N LEU A 323 -18.37 -12.15 29.11
CA LEU A 323 -17.64 -11.05 29.74
C LEU A 323 -16.16 -11.39 29.97
N ALA A 324 -15.86 -12.61 30.43
CA ALA A 324 -14.49 -13.08 30.60
C ALA A 324 -13.73 -13.06 29.27
N GLN A 325 -14.36 -13.56 28.20
CA GLN A 325 -13.78 -13.53 26.86
C GLN A 325 -13.57 -12.09 26.36
N ALA A 326 -14.53 -11.19 26.58
CA ALA A 326 -14.41 -9.79 26.19
C ALA A 326 -13.18 -9.13 26.83
N ARG A 327 -12.98 -9.34 28.15
CA ARG A 327 -11.83 -8.80 28.89
C ARG A 327 -10.49 -9.34 28.40
N THR A 328 -10.43 -10.61 27.99
CA THR A 328 -9.22 -11.17 27.37
C THR A 328 -8.92 -10.47 26.05
N LEU A 329 -9.93 -10.32 25.19
CA LEU A 329 -9.76 -9.67 23.89
C LEU A 329 -9.45 -8.17 24.02
N GLU A 330 -9.94 -7.48 25.06
CA GLU A 330 -9.58 -6.10 25.36
C GLU A 330 -8.09 -5.93 25.68
N GLN A 331 -7.44 -6.93 26.29
CA GLN A 331 -5.98 -6.89 26.52
C GLN A 331 -5.21 -7.03 25.20
N GLU A 332 -5.67 -7.91 24.31
CA GLU A 332 -5.11 -8.07 22.96
C GLU A 332 -5.32 -6.81 22.12
N GLU A 333 -6.48 -6.17 22.25
CA GLU A 333 -6.84 -4.93 21.56
C GLU A 333 -5.87 -3.81 21.92
N LYS A 334 -5.59 -3.61 23.21
CA LYS A 334 -4.61 -2.61 23.67
C LYS A 334 -3.21 -2.86 23.10
N PHE A 335 -2.79 -4.12 23.00
CA PHE A 335 -1.50 -4.47 22.43
C PHE A 335 -1.42 -4.14 20.94
N LEU A 336 -2.47 -4.48 20.17
CA LEU A 336 -2.53 -4.20 18.74
C LEU A 336 -2.72 -2.71 18.45
N ALA A 337 -3.50 -1.98 19.25
CA ALA A 337 -3.69 -0.54 19.13
C ALA A 337 -2.35 0.20 19.23
N ARG A 338 -1.50 -0.16 20.20
CA ARG A 338 -0.15 0.40 20.36
C ARG A 338 0.73 0.25 19.12
N ARG A 339 0.57 -0.83 18.36
CA ARG A 339 1.31 -1.07 17.10
C ARG A 339 0.81 -0.21 15.94
N VAL A 340 -0.47 0.17 15.94
CA VAL A 340 -1.09 1.02 14.91
C VAL A 340 -0.81 2.52 15.14
N GLY A 341 0.06 2.85 16.10
CA GLY A 341 0.44 4.23 16.43
C GLY A 341 -0.31 4.79 17.64
N ASP A 342 -1.14 3.98 18.32
CA ASP A 342 -1.83 4.37 19.56
C ASP A 342 -0.89 4.23 20.77
N ARG A 343 0.24 4.96 20.74
CA ARG A 343 1.22 4.97 21.85
C ARG A 343 0.80 5.89 23.01
N ALA A 344 -0.39 6.49 22.92
CA ALA A 344 -0.89 7.44 23.91
C ALA A 344 -1.82 6.79 24.94
N GLN A 345 -1.53 5.58 25.44
CA GLN A 345 -2.10 5.02 26.67
C GLN A 345 -1.14 4.10 27.43
#